data_AF-A0A383E332-F1
#
_entry.id   AF-A0A383E332-F1
#
_cell.length_a   1.000
_cell.length_b   1.000
_cell.length_c   1.000
_cell.angle_alpha   90.00
_cell.angle_beta   90.00
_cell.angle_gamma   90.00
#
_symmetry.space_group_name_H-M   'P 1'
#
loop_
_entity.id
_entity.type
_entity.pdbx_description
1 polymer ?
#
loop_
_entity_poly.entity_id
_entity_poly.type
_entity_poly.pdbx_seq_one_letter_code
_entity_poly.pdbx_strand_id
1 'polypeptide(L)'
;MKILLLFPPDWLPSEPYLSLPALTSVLRPAGHEVVQKDINVEMYDMFFSRPFLEQVSSRIALELNHLLHVEKKRTLDEEESILKEQLVQSTPDKFDQLACDAEKAKNILRGDSFYDIDQLEWATNTLHETMALISLGYYPPQICFPPIETDLVYKPFMSSEILESLDDDQINVYRDVYRQLIAPILKKENPGMVGISIVQQKQIIPTFTFSKM
;
A
#
# COMPACT_ATOMS: atom_id res chain seq x y z
N MET A 1 21.99 16.35 -14.66
CA MET A 1 21.77 14.91 -14.39
C MET A 1 20.28 14.64 -14.24
N LYS A 2 19.86 13.38 -14.38
CA LYS A 2 18.47 12.97 -14.20
C LYS A 2 18.18 12.59 -12.76
N ILE A 3 17.14 13.16 -12.18
CA ILE A 3 16.75 13.03 -10.77
C ILE A 3 15.33 12.47 -10.72
N LEU A 4 15.14 11.41 -9.93
CA LEU A 4 13.83 10.89 -9.58
C LEU A 4 13.48 11.35 -8.16
N LEU A 5 12.38 12.07 -8.00
CA LEU A 5 11.87 12.49 -6.70
C LEU A 5 10.64 11.66 -6.34
N LEU A 6 10.67 11.01 -5.18
CA LEU A 6 9.62 10.16 -4.67
C LEU A 6 8.97 10.78 -3.43
N PHE A 7 7.64 10.77 -3.38
CA PHE A 7 6.89 10.98 -2.17
C PHE A 7 6.40 9.61 -1.68
N PRO A 8 6.86 9.14 -0.51
CA PRO A 8 6.55 7.80 -0.03
C PRO A 8 5.08 7.65 0.41
N PRO A 9 4.56 6.42 0.50
CA PRO A 9 3.25 6.08 1.06
C PRO A 9 2.91 6.62 2.44
N ASP A 10 1.68 6.31 2.87
CA ASP A 10 1.09 6.63 4.17
C ASP A 10 0.87 8.12 4.40
N TRP A 11 0.25 8.78 3.43
CA TRP A 11 -0.24 10.16 3.50
C TRP A 11 -1.70 10.24 3.03
N LEU A 12 -2.41 11.31 3.38
CA LEU A 12 -3.79 11.52 2.94
C LEU A 12 -3.85 11.77 1.42
N PRO A 13 -4.52 10.91 0.61
CA PRO A 13 -4.58 11.09 -0.85
C PRO A 13 -5.25 12.40 -1.30
N SER A 14 -6.11 12.96 -0.45
CA SER A 14 -6.77 14.23 -0.67
C SER A 14 -5.87 15.45 -0.45
N GLU A 15 -4.71 15.28 0.17
CA GLU A 15 -3.79 16.36 0.52
C GLU A 15 -2.56 16.35 -0.41
N PRO A 16 -2.53 17.19 -1.46
CA PRO A 16 -1.44 17.18 -2.42
C PRO A 16 -0.11 17.59 -1.79
N TYR A 17 0.95 16.82 -2.07
CA TYR A 17 2.26 17.09 -1.51
C TYR A 17 3.10 18.08 -2.35
N LEU A 18 3.26 19.30 -1.84
CA LEU A 18 3.83 20.42 -2.60
C LEU A 18 5.37 20.49 -2.62
N SER A 19 6.07 19.72 -1.77
CA SER A 19 7.54 19.84 -1.69
C SER A 19 8.25 19.33 -2.95
N LEU A 20 7.74 18.28 -3.62
CA LEU A 20 8.38 17.79 -4.85
C LEU A 20 8.26 18.82 -6.00
N PRO A 21 7.08 19.43 -6.27
CA PRO A 21 6.99 20.53 -7.23
C PRO A 21 7.86 21.72 -6.86
N ALA A 22 7.91 22.09 -5.58
CA ALA A 22 8.73 23.21 -5.11
C ALA A 22 10.23 22.95 -5.38
N LEU A 23 10.76 21.78 -5.03
CA LEU A 23 12.15 21.42 -5.32
C LEU A 23 12.41 21.32 -6.83
N THR A 24 11.45 20.79 -7.58
CA THR A 24 11.53 20.70 -9.05
C THR A 24 11.66 22.08 -9.70
N SER A 25 10.97 23.10 -9.16
CA SER A 25 11.03 24.48 -9.66
C SER A 25 12.43 25.09 -9.59
N VAL A 26 13.30 24.58 -8.71
CA VAL A 26 14.70 25.01 -8.55
C VAL A 26 15.65 24.12 -9.35
N LEU A 27 15.45 22.79 -9.32
CA LEU A 27 16.33 21.82 -9.97
C LEU A 27 16.31 21.92 -11.51
N ARG A 28 15.13 22.15 -12.10
CA ARG A 28 15.03 22.24 -13.58
C ARG A 28 15.78 23.45 -14.15
N PRO A 29 15.61 24.69 -13.64
CA PRO A 29 16.42 25.83 -14.07
C PRO A 29 17.93 25.64 -13.87
N ALA A 30 18.34 24.85 -12.87
CA ALA A 30 19.74 24.50 -12.63
C ALA A 30 20.30 23.44 -13.61
N GLY A 31 19.52 23.02 -14.61
CA GLY A 31 19.98 22.09 -15.67
C GLY A 31 19.79 20.60 -15.33
N HIS A 32 18.95 20.27 -14.35
CA HIS A 32 18.60 18.89 -14.03
C HIS A 32 17.29 18.47 -14.73
N GLU A 33 17.26 17.23 -15.21
CA GLU A 33 16.02 16.59 -15.62
C GLU A 33 15.36 15.98 -14.38
N VAL A 34 14.09 16.30 -14.12
CA VAL A 34 13.41 15.89 -12.88
C VAL A 34 12.11 15.15 -13.21
N VAL A 35 12.05 13.89 -12.77
CA VAL A 35 10.86 13.04 -12.75
C VAL A 35 10.32 13.04 -11.31
N GLN A 36 9.03 13.30 -11.15
CA GLN A 36 8.37 13.27 -9.85
C GLN A 36 7.40 12.11 -9.81
N LYS A 37 7.31 11.44 -8.66
CA LYS A 37 6.41 10.33 -8.42
C LYS A 37 5.79 10.44 -7.03
N ASP A 38 4.47 10.53 -7.02
CA ASP A 38 3.67 10.44 -5.80
C ASP A 38 3.33 8.96 -5.57
N ILE A 39 4.23 8.26 -4.88
CA ILE A 39 4.04 6.83 -4.60
C ILE A 39 2.89 6.62 -3.63
N ASN A 40 2.52 7.62 -2.83
CA ASN A 40 1.36 7.53 -1.95
C ASN A 40 0.05 7.36 -2.73
N VAL A 41 -0.27 8.28 -3.64
CA VAL A 41 -1.49 8.16 -4.44
C VAL A 41 -1.43 6.98 -5.42
N GLU A 42 -0.26 6.74 -6.04
CA GLU A 42 -0.08 5.59 -6.94
C GLU A 42 -0.24 4.25 -6.20
N MET A 43 0.18 4.16 -4.92
CA MET A 43 -0.03 2.97 -4.09
C MET A 43 -1.51 2.70 -3.86
N TYR A 44 -2.32 3.69 -3.46
CA TYR A 44 -3.75 3.46 -3.26
C TYR A 44 -4.46 3.09 -4.57
N ASP A 45 -4.11 3.74 -5.68
CA ASP A 45 -4.67 3.36 -6.98
C ASP A 45 -4.34 1.90 -7.35
N MET A 46 -3.11 1.46 -7.07
CA MET A 46 -2.66 0.08 -7.23
C MET A 46 -3.41 -0.87 -6.28
N PHE A 47 -3.51 -0.54 -4.99
CA PHE A 47 -4.20 -1.37 -3.98
C PHE A 47 -5.66 -1.63 -4.34
N PHE A 48 -6.34 -0.62 -4.87
CA PHE A 48 -7.74 -0.71 -5.29
C PHE A 48 -7.91 -1.22 -6.73
N SER A 49 -6.85 -1.76 -7.34
CA SER A 49 -6.92 -2.34 -8.67
C SER A 49 -7.19 -3.84 -8.61
N ARG A 50 -7.96 -4.34 -9.59
CA ARG A 50 -8.22 -5.79 -9.74
C ARG A 50 -6.95 -6.64 -9.74
N PRO A 51 -5.88 -6.32 -10.50
CA PRO A 51 -4.66 -7.14 -10.49
C PRO A 51 -4.02 -7.28 -9.11
N PHE A 52 -4.01 -6.22 -8.31
CA PHE A 52 -3.46 -6.29 -6.96
C PHE A 52 -4.36 -7.10 -6.01
N LEU A 53 -5.68 -6.93 -6.10
CA LEU A 53 -6.62 -7.70 -5.30
C LEU A 53 -6.59 -9.21 -5.62
N GLU A 54 -6.30 -9.58 -6.87
CA GLU A 54 -6.06 -10.97 -7.27
C GLU A 54 -4.76 -11.53 -6.64
N GLN A 55 -3.70 -10.71 -6.52
CA GLN A 55 -2.49 -11.09 -5.80
C GLN A 55 -2.77 -11.29 -4.31
N VAL A 56 -3.52 -10.38 -3.69
CA VAL A 56 -3.96 -10.48 -2.28
C VAL A 56 -4.80 -11.75 -2.06
N SER A 57 -5.73 -12.05 -2.97
CA SER A 57 -6.52 -13.29 -2.94
C SER A 57 -5.64 -14.54 -2.95
N SER A 58 -4.59 -14.54 -3.78
CA SER A 58 -3.61 -15.62 -3.81
C SER A 58 -2.85 -15.76 -2.49
N ARG A 59 -2.47 -14.66 -1.84
CA ARG A 59 -1.82 -14.68 -0.51
C ARG A 59 -2.77 -15.23 0.57
N ILE A 60 -4.02 -14.80 0.57
CA ILE A 60 -5.06 -15.30 1.49
C ILE A 60 -5.27 -16.81 1.32
N ALA A 61 -5.32 -17.29 0.08
CA ALA A 61 -5.45 -18.72 -0.19
C ALA A 61 -4.24 -19.53 0.30
N LEU A 62 -3.02 -18.98 0.15
CA LEU A 62 -1.80 -19.61 0.66
C LEU A 62 -1.82 -19.71 2.20
N GLU A 63 -2.18 -18.62 2.89
CA GLU A 63 -2.23 -18.61 4.36
C GLU A 63 -3.33 -19.53 4.91
N LEU A 64 -4.50 -19.54 4.27
CA LEU A 64 -5.58 -20.45 4.66
C LEU A 64 -5.14 -21.92 4.54
N ASN A 65 -4.46 -22.27 3.45
CA ASN A 65 -3.93 -23.63 3.27
C ASN A 65 -2.87 -23.98 4.32
N HIS A 66 -2.04 -23.01 4.72
CA HIS A 66 -1.07 -23.17 5.79
C HIS A 66 -1.77 -23.47 7.13
N LEU A 67 -2.75 -22.65 7.54
CA LEU A 67 -3.49 -22.87 8.79
C LEU A 67 -4.25 -24.19 8.81
N LEU A 68 -4.88 -24.60 7.69
CA LEU A 68 -5.52 -25.91 7.56
C LEU A 68 -4.55 -27.08 7.72
N HIS A 69 -3.28 -26.90 7.32
CA HIS A 69 -2.24 -27.92 7.51
C HIS A 69 -1.72 -27.94 8.95
N VAL A 70 -1.58 -26.77 9.58
CA VAL A 70 -1.20 -26.65 10.99
C VAL A 70 -2.25 -27.30 11.89
N GLU A 71 -3.54 -27.03 11.64
CA GLU A 71 -4.67 -27.58 12.40
C GLU A 71 -4.71 -29.13 12.39
N LYS A 72 -4.31 -29.74 11.27
CA LYS A 72 -4.19 -31.21 11.17
C LYS A 72 -3.09 -31.79 12.06
N LYS A 73 -2.10 -30.98 12.45
CA LYS A 73 -0.93 -31.41 13.24
C LYS A 73 -1.03 -31.01 14.71
N ARG A 74 -1.65 -29.86 14.99
CA ARG A 74 -1.86 -29.33 16.34
C ARG A 74 -3.13 -28.49 16.39
N THR A 75 -3.67 -28.29 17.59
CA THR A 75 -4.73 -27.31 17.81
C THR A 75 -4.22 -25.91 17.47
N LEU A 76 -5.04 -25.14 16.75
CA LEU A 76 -4.80 -23.71 16.52
C LEU A 76 -4.98 -22.95 17.83
N ASP A 77 -4.21 -21.88 18.03
CA ASP A 77 -4.50 -20.96 19.12
C ASP A 77 -5.69 -20.05 18.78
N GLU A 78 -6.04 -19.14 19.70
CA GLU A 78 -7.20 -18.25 19.55
C GLU A 78 -7.02 -17.28 18.38
N GLU A 79 -5.81 -16.71 18.21
CA GLU A 79 -5.51 -15.76 17.13
C GLU A 79 -5.55 -16.44 15.76
N GLU A 80 -4.96 -17.63 15.65
CA GLU A 80 -4.98 -18.45 14.45
C GLU A 80 -6.40 -18.91 14.08
N SER A 81 -7.22 -19.23 15.08
CA SER A 81 -8.62 -19.62 14.86
C SER A 81 -9.45 -18.46 14.32
N ILE A 82 -9.31 -17.27 14.90
CA ILE A 82 -9.98 -16.05 14.43
C ILE A 82 -9.53 -15.69 13.02
N LEU A 83 -8.21 -15.72 12.76
CA LEU A 83 -7.67 -15.46 11.43
C LEU A 83 -8.21 -16.45 10.41
N LYS A 84 -8.20 -17.75 10.72
CA LYS A 84 -8.75 -18.79 9.83
C LYS A 84 -10.21 -18.51 9.49
N GLU A 85 -11.05 -18.12 10.45
CA GLU A 85 -12.45 -17.77 10.20
C GLU A 85 -12.58 -16.59 9.22
N GLN A 86 -11.77 -15.55 9.37
CA GLN A 86 -11.75 -14.40 8.48
C GLN A 86 -11.27 -14.76 7.05
N LEU A 87 -10.24 -15.61 6.94
CA LEU A 87 -9.73 -16.08 5.65
C LEU A 87 -10.76 -16.95 4.91
N VAL A 88 -11.49 -17.83 5.62
CA VAL A 88 -12.56 -18.65 5.02
C VAL A 88 -13.71 -17.81 4.46
N GLN A 89 -14.02 -16.68 5.10
CA GLN A 89 -15.05 -15.75 4.63
C GLN A 89 -14.62 -14.91 3.41
N SER A 90 -13.34 -14.95 3.03
CA SER A 90 -12.79 -14.22 1.89
C SER A 90 -12.93 -15.06 0.61
N THR A 91 -14.17 -15.20 0.13
CA THR A 91 -14.48 -16.02 -1.06
C THR A 91 -14.12 -15.31 -2.38
N PRO A 92 -13.84 -16.05 -3.47
CA PRO A 92 -13.59 -15.45 -4.79
C PRO A 92 -14.67 -14.47 -5.24
N ASP A 93 -15.95 -14.79 -5.03
CA ASP A 93 -17.07 -13.90 -5.37
C ASP A 93 -17.00 -12.57 -4.61
N LYS A 94 -16.58 -12.60 -3.33
CA LYS A 94 -16.38 -11.39 -2.52
C LYS A 94 -15.24 -10.55 -3.08
N PHE A 95 -14.13 -11.17 -3.50
CA PHE A 95 -13.03 -10.45 -4.15
C PHE A 95 -13.48 -9.80 -5.46
N ASP A 96 -14.22 -10.53 -6.30
CA ASP A 96 -14.66 -10.02 -7.59
C ASP A 96 -15.59 -8.82 -7.43
N GLN A 97 -16.52 -8.89 -6.48
CA GLN A 97 -17.42 -7.78 -6.17
C GLN A 97 -16.62 -6.58 -5.63
N LEU A 98 -15.74 -6.81 -4.66
CA LEU A 98 -14.98 -5.74 -4.02
C LEU A 98 -14.02 -5.05 -5.01
N ALA A 99 -13.41 -5.80 -5.93
CA ALA A 99 -12.58 -5.24 -6.99
C ALA A 99 -13.37 -4.35 -7.95
N CYS A 100 -14.60 -4.74 -8.30
CA CYS A 100 -15.48 -3.89 -9.11
C CYS A 100 -15.91 -2.63 -8.37
N ASP A 101 -16.23 -2.77 -7.08
CA ASP A 101 -16.72 -1.66 -6.27
C ASP A 101 -15.60 -0.68 -5.90
N ALA A 102 -14.39 -1.16 -5.64
CA ALA A 102 -13.22 -0.32 -5.39
C ALA A 102 -12.90 0.58 -6.60
N GLU A 103 -13.01 0.07 -7.83
CA GLU A 103 -12.85 0.89 -9.05
C GLU A 103 -13.96 1.94 -9.17
N LYS A 104 -15.22 1.60 -8.86
CA LYS A 104 -16.31 2.58 -8.81
C LYS A 104 -16.07 3.64 -7.73
N ALA A 105 -15.62 3.23 -6.55
CA ALA A 105 -15.29 4.13 -5.45
C ALA A 105 -14.19 5.12 -5.85
N LYS A 106 -13.13 4.66 -6.53
CA LYS A 106 -12.11 5.55 -7.12
C LYS A 106 -12.71 6.55 -8.09
N ASN A 107 -13.63 6.14 -8.95
CA ASN A 107 -14.28 7.03 -9.92
C ASN A 107 -15.17 8.08 -9.24
N ILE A 108 -15.88 7.72 -8.17
CA ILE A 108 -16.66 8.66 -7.35
C ILE A 108 -15.72 9.71 -6.75
N LEU A 109 -14.63 9.30 -6.12
CA LEU A 109 -13.66 10.22 -5.49
C LEU A 109 -12.96 11.17 -6.49
N ARG A 110 -12.89 10.78 -7.77
CA ARG A 110 -12.23 11.56 -8.84
C ARG A 110 -13.20 12.41 -9.66
N GLY A 111 -14.50 12.19 -9.52
CA GLY A 111 -15.53 12.82 -10.35
C GLY A 111 -16.48 13.71 -9.58
N ASP A 112 -17.47 14.27 -10.26
CA ASP A 112 -18.46 15.18 -9.65
C ASP A 112 -19.34 14.49 -8.61
N SER A 113 -19.50 13.16 -8.70
CA SER A 113 -20.18 12.32 -7.70
C SER A 113 -19.55 12.44 -6.30
N PHE A 114 -18.32 12.93 -6.18
CA PHE A 114 -17.68 13.23 -4.90
C PHE A 114 -18.52 14.16 -4.01
N TYR A 115 -19.31 15.07 -4.61
CA TYR A 115 -20.11 16.04 -3.87
C TYR A 115 -21.47 15.49 -3.39
N ASP A 116 -21.82 14.26 -3.80
CA ASP A 116 -22.98 13.54 -3.30
C ASP A 116 -22.57 12.76 -2.03
N ILE A 117 -23.20 13.09 -0.90
CA ILE A 117 -22.82 12.58 0.42
C ILE A 117 -23.02 11.05 0.49
N ASP A 118 -24.11 10.53 -0.06
CA ASP A 118 -24.42 9.10 0.01
C ASP A 118 -23.43 8.30 -0.85
N GLN A 119 -23.08 8.83 -2.02
CA GLN A 119 -22.06 8.22 -2.89
C GLN A 119 -20.67 8.29 -2.27
N LEU A 120 -20.31 9.41 -1.63
CA LEU A 120 -19.04 9.58 -0.96
C LEU A 120 -18.89 8.64 0.25
N GLU A 121 -19.94 8.50 1.05
CA GLU A 121 -19.96 7.57 2.19
C GLU A 121 -19.80 6.13 1.71
N TRP A 122 -20.57 5.72 0.70
CA TRP A 122 -20.46 4.39 0.10
C TRP A 122 -19.05 4.12 -0.46
N ALA A 123 -18.48 5.07 -1.20
CA ALA A 123 -17.15 4.94 -1.76
C ALA A 123 -16.10 4.79 -0.65
N THR A 124 -16.17 5.63 0.38
CA THR A 124 -15.23 5.61 1.52
C THR A 124 -15.30 4.29 2.27
N ASN A 125 -16.50 3.78 2.55
CA ASN A 125 -16.70 2.48 3.21
C ASN A 125 -16.15 1.33 2.34
N THR A 126 -16.40 1.37 1.04
CA THR A 126 -15.85 0.38 0.09
C THR A 126 -14.32 0.35 0.12
N LEU A 127 -13.66 1.51 0.16
CA LEU A 127 -12.20 1.58 0.25
C LEU A 127 -11.68 1.01 1.57
N HIS A 128 -12.33 1.30 2.71
CA HIS A 128 -11.97 0.71 4.00
C HIS A 128 -12.14 -0.81 4.02
N GLU A 129 -13.25 -1.33 3.48
CA GLU A 129 -13.47 -2.78 3.35
C GLU A 129 -12.41 -3.44 2.46
N THR A 130 -12.03 -2.76 1.37
CA THR A 130 -10.96 -3.22 0.48
C THR A 130 -9.62 -3.27 1.20
N MET A 131 -9.28 -2.25 2.00
CA MET A 131 -8.06 -2.24 2.80
C MET A 131 -8.05 -3.29 3.91
N ALA A 132 -9.19 -3.59 4.53
CA ALA A 132 -9.30 -4.69 5.49
C ALA A 132 -9.01 -6.04 4.83
N LEU A 133 -9.46 -6.26 3.59
CA LEU A 133 -9.14 -7.46 2.82
C LEU A 133 -7.65 -7.52 2.45
N ILE A 134 -7.05 -6.39 2.08
CA ILE A 134 -5.60 -6.30 1.84
C ILE A 134 -4.84 -6.64 3.12
N SER A 135 -5.25 -6.10 4.27
CA SER A 135 -4.64 -6.39 5.58
C SER A 135 -4.64 -7.89 5.89
N LEU A 136 -5.75 -8.61 5.62
CA LEU A 136 -5.79 -10.07 5.77
C LEU A 136 -4.75 -10.79 4.92
N GLY A 137 -4.50 -10.30 3.70
CA GLY A 137 -3.46 -10.85 2.84
C GLY A 137 -2.04 -10.60 3.32
N TYR A 138 -1.82 -9.60 4.17
CA TYR A 138 -0.53 -9.23 4.75
C TYR A 138 -0.48 -9.37 6.28
N TYR A 139 -1.38 -10.16 6.87
CA TYR A 139 -1.53 -10.33 8.32
C TYR A 139 -0.18 -10.62 9.03
N PRO A 140 0.07 -10.08 10.24
CA PRO A 140 -0.84 -9.33 11.12
C PRO A 140 -0.99 -7.80 10.94
N PRO A 141 -0.21 -7.07 10.11
CA PRO A 141 -0.45 -5.66 9.85
C PRO A 141 -1.87 -5.27 9.50
N GLN A 142 -2.26 -4.09 9.98
CA GLN A 142 -3.47 -3.40 9.53
C GLN A 142 -3.07 -2.29 8.57
N ILE A 143 -3.24 -2.56 7.28
CA ILE A 143 -2.98 -1.59 6.22
C ILE A 143 -4.28 -0.81 6.03
N CYS A 144 -4.25 0.50 6.25
CA CYS A 144 -5.47 1.29 6.39
C CYS A 144 -5.58 2.37 5.33
N PHE A 145 -6.82 2.72 4.98
CA PHE A 145 -7.10 3.93 4.21
C PHE A 145 -7.30 5.11 5.18
N PRO A 146 -6.73 6.30 4.90
CA PRO A 146 -6.92 7.46 5.76
C PRO A 146 -8.40 7.81 5.94
N PRO A 147 -8.80 8.32 7.13
CA PRO A 147 -7.93 8.84 8.19
C PRO A 147 -7.39 7.78 9.15
N ILE A 148 -7.75 6.51 8.98
CA ILE A 148 -7.22 5.42 9.81
C ILE A 148 -5.74 5.21 9.45
N GLU A 149 -4.88 5.11 10.46
CA GLU A 149 -3.45 4.91 10.24
C GLU A 149 -3.13 3.44 10.00
N THR A 150 -2.22 3.18 9.05
CA THR A 150 -1.63 1.87 8.87
C THR A 150 -0.84 1.50 10.12
N ASP A 151 -1.16 0.36 10.72
CA ASP A 151 -0.50 -0.20 11.90
C ASP A 151 0.35 -1.40 11.48
N LEU A 152 1.66 -1.24 11.58
CA LEU A 152 2.63 -2.29 11.27
C LEU A 152 3.16 -2.86 12.58
N VAL A 153 3.54 -4.13 12.57
CA VAL A 153 4.17 -4.80 13.73
C VAL A 153 5.43 -4.08 14.19
N TYR A 154 6.12 -3.42 13.27
CA TYR A 154 7.40 -2.77 13.49
C TYR A 154 7.26 -1.31 13.91
N LYS A 155 8.04 -0.92 14.92
CA LYS A 155 8.11 0.44 15.44
C LYS A 155 9.02 1.32 14.58
N PRO A 156 8.50 2.37 13.93
CA PRO A 156 9.29 3.24 13.04
C PRO A 156 10.30 4.14 13.79
N PHE A 157 10.39 4.05 15.11
CA PHE A 157 11.39 4.76 15.92
C PHE A 157 12.54 3.86 16.42
N MET A 158 12.50 2.55 16.15
CA MET A 158 13.56 1.61 16.52
C MET A 158 14.30 1.16 15.26
N SER A 159 15.59 1.49 15.15
CA SER A 159 16.40 1.13 13.98
C SER A 159 16.50 -0.37 13.75
N SER A 160 16.54 -1.19 14.81
CA SER A 160 16.52 -2.65 14.71
C SER A 160 15.24 -3.16 14.07
N GLU A 161 14.08 -2.67 14.51
CA GLU A 161 12.79 -3.09 13.97
C GLU A 161 12.59 -2.56 12.53
N ILE A 162 13.08 -1.36 12.22
CA ILE A 162 13.11 -0.87 10.83
C ILE A 162 13.90 -1.85 9.96
N LEU A 163 15.13 -2.20 10.35
CA LEU A 163 15.98 -3.10 9.55
C LEU A 163 15.36 -4.48 9.36
N GLU A 164 14.76 -5.03 10.42
CA GLU A 164 14.04 -6.30 10.39
C GLU A 164 12.87 -6.27 9.38
N SER A 165 12.08 -5.19 9.40
CA SER A 165 10.96 -5.02 8.46
C SER A 165 11.37 -5.05 6.99
N LEU A 166 12.62 -4.70 6.67
CA LEU A 166 13.09 -4.64 5.29
C LEU A 166 13.38 -6.03 4.70
N ASP A 167 13.52 -7.06 5.53
CA ASP A 167 13.74 -8.45 5.13
C ASP A 167 12.45 -9.29 5.14
N ASP A 168 11.37 -8.76 5.69
CA ASP A 168 10.11 -9.48 5.80
C ASP A 168 9.31 -9.47 4.49
N ASP A 169 9.30 -10.60 3.77
CA ASP A 169 8.52 -10.79 2.54
C ASP A 169 7.02 -11.09 2.77
N GLN A 170 6.63 -11.38 4.02
CA GLN A 170 5.26 -11.73 4.40
C GLN A 170 4.45 -10.47 4.78
N ILE A 171 5.03 -9.62 5.62
CA ILE A 171 4.34 -8.54 6.33
C ILE A 171 4.55 -7.18 5.62
N ASN A 172 5.71 -6.94 5.02
CA ASN A 172 6.03 -5.63 4.45
C ASN A 172 5.43 -5.44 3.04
N VAL A 173 4.20 -4.92 3.00
CA VAL A 173 3.47 -4.60 1.76
C VAL A 173 4.22 -3.65 0.81
N TYR A 174 5.08 -2.77 1.34
CA TYR A 174 5.80 -1.79 0.52
C TYR A 174 6.83 -2.43 -0.40
N ARG A 175 7.18 -3.71 -0.20
CA ARG A 175 7.99 -4.47 -1.14
C ARG A 175 7.25 -4.67 -2.47
N ASP A 176 5.95 -4.89 -2.43
CA ASP A 176 5.13 -5.00 -3.65
C ASP A 176 4.89 -3.63 -4.28
N VAL A 177 4.72 -2.59 -3.47
CA VAL A 177 4.71 -1.18 -3.93
C VAL A 177 5.99 -0.86 -4.70
N TYR A 178 7.15 -1.23 -4.16
CA TYR A 178 8.42 -1.04 -4.85
C TYR A 178 8.46 -1.81 -6.18
N ARG A 179 8.17 -3.12 -6.16
CA ARG A 179 8.26 -3.99 -7.35
C ARG A 179 7.36 -3.51 -8.48
N GLN A 180 6.16 -3.01 -8.15
CA GLN A 180 5.14 -2.65 -9.14
C GLN A 180 5.22 -1.19 -9.58
N LEU A 181 5.59 -0.27 -8.70
CA LEU A 181 5.57 1.17 -9.00
C LEU A 181 6.97 1.78 -9.18
N ILE A 182 7.94 1.37 -8.37
CA ILE A 182 9.26 2.03 -8.30
C ILE A 182 10.28 1.35 -9.21
N ALA A 183 10.39 0.02 -9.17
CA ALA A 183 11.35 -0.72 -9.99
C ALA A 183 11.18 -0.46 -11.50
N PRO A 184 9.95 -0.40 -12.06
CA PRO A 184 9.77 -0.09 -13.48
C PRO A 184 10.21 1.33 -13.85
N ILE A 185 9.95 2.32 -13.00
CA ILE A 185 10.35 3.71 -13.25
C ILE A 185 11.87 3.88 -13.08
N LEU A 186 12.50 3.22 -12.11
CA LEU A 186 13.95 3.22 -11.95
C LEU A 186 14.63 2.65 -13.21
N LYS A 187 14.15 1.51 -13.72
CA LYS A 187 14.67 0.89 -14.94
C LYS A 187 14.48 1.77 -16.17
N LYS A 188 13.30 2.38 -16.32
CA LYS A 188 12.96 3.22 -17.48
C LYS A 188 13.72 4.54 -17.47
N GLU A 189 13.73 5.23 -16.34
CA GLU A 189 14.26 6.58 -16.23
C GLU A 189 15.76 6.61 -15.95
N ASN A 190 16.34 5.53 -15.41
CA ASN A 190 17.75 5.38 -15.07
C ASN A 190 18.35 6.64 -14.41
N PRO A 191 17.77 7.10 -13.28
CA PRO A 191 18.18 8.36 -12.66
C PRO A 191 19.59 8.27 -12.06
N GLY A 192 20.34 9.36 -12.14
CA GLY A 192 21.64 9.48 -11.45
C GLY A 192 21.51 9.81 -9.97
N MET A 193 20.31 10.19 -9.52
CA MET A 193 19.99 10.47 -8.12
C MET A 193 18.50 10.17 -7.86
N VAL A 194 18.22 9.53 -6.73
CA VAL A 194 16.86 9.37 -6.20
C VAL A 194 16.74 10.19 -4.91
N GLY A 195 15.77 11.09 -4.85
CA GLY A 195 15.42 11.83 -3.64
C GLY A 195 14.09 11.35 -3.10
N ILE A 196 14.00 11.04 -1.81
CA ILE A 196 12.76 10.64 -1.13
C ILE A 196 12.43 11.71 -0.10
N SER A 197 11.22 12.27 -0.17
CA SER A 197 10.81 13.39 0.68
C SER A 197 9.85 12.91 1.76
N ILE A 198 10.33 12.83 3.01
CA ILE A 198 9.59 12.30 4.16
C ILE A 198 8.96 13.47 4.94
N VAL A 199 7.70 13.32 5.33
CA VAL A 199 6.96 14.31 6.15
C VAL A 199 6.56 13.73 7.50
N GLN A 200 6.15 12.46 7.51
CA GLN A 200 5.62 11.80 8.71
C GLN A 200 6.42 10.54 9.06
N GLN A 201 6.38 10.19 10.34
CA GLN A 201 7.09 9.03 10.88
C GLN A 201 6.64 7.71 10.25
N LYS A 202 5.35 7.55 9.91
CA LYS A 202 4.83 6.33 9.26
C LYS A 202 5.48 6.05 7.90
N GLN A 203 6.00 7.06 7.22
CA GLN A 203 6.64 6.90 5.92
C GLN A 203 8.08 6.36 6.02
N ILE A 204 8.60 6.13 7.23
CA ILE A 204 9.96 5.63 7.45
C ILE A 204 10.12 4.22 6.88
N ILE A 205 9.24 3.27 7.25
CA ILE A 205 9.32 1.88 6.79
C ILE A 205 9.24 1.77 5.25
N PRO A 206 8.25 2.38 4.54
CA PRO A 206 8.26 2.35 3.08
C PRO A 206 9.51 2.98 2.49
N THR A 207 9.99 4.10 3.04
CA THR A 207 11.19 4.78 2.51
C THR A 207 12.45 3.91 2.60
N PHE A 208 12.69 3.26 3.74
CA PHE A 208 13.83 2.37 3.90
C PHE A 208 13.67 1.08 3.08
N THR A 209 12.44 0.61 2.89
CA THR A 209 12.14 -0.51 1.97
C THR A 209 12.56 -0.16 0.55
N PHE A 210 12.18 1.03 0.07
CA PHE A 210 12.54 1.50 -1.27
C PHE A 210 14.03 1.74 -1.45
N SER A 211 14.72 2.12 -0.37
CA SER A 211 16.16 2.39 -0.40
C SER A 211 16.99 1.11 -0.41
N LYS A 212 16.45 0.00 0.12
CA LYS A 212 17.13 -1.29 0.16
C LYS A 212 17.03 -2.07 -1.15
N MET A 213 15.87 -2.02 -1.79
CA MET A 213 15.54 -2.82 -2.97
C MET A 213 16.12 -2.21 -4.26
#